data_AF-A0A6N7PTV1-F1
#
_entry.id   AF-A0A6N7PTV1-F1
#
_cell.length_a   1.000
_cell.length_b   1.000
_cell.length_c   1.000
_cell.angle_alpha   90.00
_cell.angle_beta   90.00
_cell.angle_gamma   90.00
#
_symmetry.space_group_name_H-M   'P 1'
#
loop_
_entity.id
_entity.type
_entity.pdbx_description
1 polymer ?
#
loop_
_entity_poly.entity_id
_entity_poly.type
_entity_poly.pdbx_seq_one_letter_code
_entity_poly.pdbx_strand_id
1 'polypeptide(L)'
;MANFSKLVLSVLAFPALLLASSQALAVETPAACGKFDFNKNGLGCEVRVEGGCEADCTSLRFTAGCEGGCTATASSMCTNNCGEACIAECDPSKLDCIQGCHDECEQPFIADCQANYPDRDCVTDAKASCTSRCRSQCQVQPSNCIDHCDTCCTGACTANINMDCDLACYAKLEGGCKVQCQEPTGALFCNDQYVGASDVKSCINALIAQGLQVDVSAQAQGECTITLGGADCAGSGEASGFGCSASPNQTESPFAVTGIALGLAAMGISAARRRNRKNG
;
A
#
# COMPACT_ATOMS: atom_id res chain seq x y z
N MET A 1 24.27 60.11 -43.23
CA MET A 1 24.63 60.47 -41.84
C MET A 1 23.38 60.98 -41.16
N ALA A 2 22.83 60.24 -40.20
CA ALA A 2 21.91 60.73 -39.18
C ALA A 2 21.84 59.68 -38.05
N ASN A 3 22.24 60.10 -36.84
CA ASN A 3 22.18 59.39 -35.57
C ASN A 3 20.84 59.69 -34.87
N PHE A 4 20.24 58.71 -34.18
CA PHE A 4 19.30 58.83 -33.04
C PHE A 4 19.07 57.38 -32.55
N SER A 5 19.58 56.83 -31.44
CA SER A 5 19.72 57.27 -30.04
C SER A 5 18.40 57.70 -29.39
N LYS A 6 17.78 56.75 -28.65
CA LYS A 6 17.00 56.88 -27.38
C LYS A 6 16.30 55.54 -27.10
N LEU A 7 16.81 54.67 -26.21
CA LEU A 7 16.53 54.63 -24.76
C LEU A 7 15.02 54.67 -24.44
N VAL A 8 14.43 53.48 -24.29
CA VAL A 8 13.18 53.29 -23.53
C VAL A 8 13.45 52.17 -22.52
N LEU A 9 13.61 52.61 -21.27
CA LEU A 9 13.81 51.79 -20.07
C LEU A 9 12.41 51.49 -19.52
N SER A 10 11.83 50.34 -19.87
CA SER A 10 10.53 49.91 -19.32
C SER A 10 10.75 49.07 -18.06
N VAL A 11 10.49 49.69 -16.91
CA VAL A 11 10.37 49.06 -15.60
C VAL A 11 9.06 48.27 -15.57
N LEU A 12 9.14 46.95 -15.69
CA LEU A 12 8.03 46.03 -15.42
C LEU A 12 8.14 45.53 -13.98
N ALA A 13 7.28 46.06 -13.11
CA ALA A 13 7.04 45.52 -11.79
C ALA A 13 6.33 44.16 -11.93
N PHE A 14 7.08 43.07 -11.71
CA PHE A 14 6.49 41.74 -11.59
C PHE A 14 5.88 41.57 -10.19
N PRO A 15 4.56 41.29 -10.07
CA PRO A 15 4.01 40.84 -8.82
C PRO A 15 4.62 39.48 -8.49
N ALA A 16 5.24 39.38 -7.31
CA ALA A 16 5.69 38.13 -6.73
C ALA A 16 4.46 37.24 -6.46
N LEU A 17 4.04 36.48 -7.46
CA LEU A 17 3.14 35.36 -7.30
C LEU A 17 3.88 34.36 -6.43
N LEU A 18 3.48 34.31 -5.15
CA LEU A 18 3.81 33.23 -4.22
C LEU A 18 3.33 31.93 -4.86
N LEU A 19 4.22 31.27 -5.59
CA LEU A 19 4.15 29.86 -5.91
C LEU A 19 4.20 29.13 -4.57
N ALA A 20 3.04 28.93 -3.96
CA ALA A 20 2.84 27.81 -3.05
C ALA A 20 3.04 26.55 -3.90
N SER A 21 4.30 26.14 -4.06
CA SER A 21 4.64 24.81 -4.49
C SER A 21 4.05 23.88 -3.45
N SER A 22 2.87 23.34 -3.72
CA SER A 22 2.37 22.16 -3.04
C SER A 22 3.46 21.12 -3.17
N GLN A 23 4.25 20.95 -2.12
CA GLN A 23 5.23 19.89 -2.07
C GLN A 23 4.39 18.62 -1.96
N ALA A 24 4.15 17.98 -3.10
CA ALA A 24 3.68 16.61 -3.11
C ALA A 24 4.81 15.80 -2.47
N LEU A 25 4.69 15.56 -1.16
CA LEU A 25 5.55 14.64 -0.44
C LEU A 25 5.29 13.27 -1.06
N ALA A 26 6.17 12.83 -1.95
CA ALA A 26 6.20 11.45 -2.40
C ALA A 26 6.50 10.59 -1.17
N VAL A 27 5.66 9.59 -0.92
CA VAL A 27 5.85 8.65 0.19
C VAL A 27 7.01 7.75 -0.21
N GLU A 28 8.12 7.85 0.52
CA GLU A 28 9.24 6.93 0.31
C GLU A 28 8.87 5.58 0.92
N THR A 29 8.95 4.52 0.11
CA THR A 29 8.75 3.15 0.59
C THR A 29 9.77 2.84 1.68
N PRO A 30 9.35 2.65 2.95
CA PRO A 30 10.29 2.31 4.00
C PRO A 30 10.95 0.97 3.71
N ALA A 31 12.26 0.84 3.97
CA ALA A 31 12.98 -0.42 3.76
C ALA A 31 12.34 -1.61 4.50
N ALA A 32 11.72 -1.34 5.66
CA ALA A 32 11.00 -2.34 6.45
C ALA A 32 9.71 -2.86 5.79
N CYS A 33 9.12 -2.12 4.84
CA CYS A 33 7.88 -2.46 4.13
C CYS A 33 8.12 -3.24 2.82
N GLY A 34 9.38 -3.51 2.46
CA GLY A 34 9.72 -4.23 1.24
C GLY A 34 9.56 -3.37 -0.02
N LYS A 35 9.02 -3.95 -1.10
CA LYS A 35 8.93 -3.33 -2.43
C LYS A 35 7.56 -2.70 -2.75
N PHE A 36 6.68 -2.59 -1.76
CA PHE A 36 5.34 -2.07 -1.99
C PHE A 36 5.38 -0.58 -2.39
N ASP A 37 4.61 -0.19 -3.41
CA ASP A 37 4.51 1.19 -3.85
C ASP A 37 3.42 1.93 -3.07
N PHE A 38 3.84 2.82 -2.17
CA PHE A 38 2.96 3.64 -1.34
C PHE A 38 2.62 5.01 -1.96
N ASN A 39 3.04 5.29 -3.19
CA ASN A 39 2.75 6.57 -3.85
C ASN A 39 1.34 6.63 -4.47
N LYS A 40 0.52 5.61 -4.26
CA LYS A 40 -0.87 5.56 -4.74
C LYS A 40 -1.76 6.38 -3.80
N ASN A 41 -2.51 7.35 -4.34
CA ASN A 41 -3.44 8.16 -3.54
C ASN A 41 -4.53 7.29 -2.91
N GLY A 42 -4.90 7.57 -1.66
CA GLY A 42 -6.00 6.89 -0.97
C GLY A 42 -5.67 5.48 -0.49
N LEU A 43 -4.45 5.25 0.00
CA LEU A 43 -4.08 3.97 0.61
C LEU A 43 -4.75 3.81 1.98
N GLY A 44 -5.66 2.85 2.07
CA GLY A 44 -6.15 2.30 3.34
C GLY A 44 -5.34 1.05 3.69
N CYS A 45 -4.53 1.13 4.74
CA CYS A 45 -3.77 0.00 5.23
C CYS A 45 -4.45 -0.58 6.47
N GLU A 46 -4.48 -1.89 6.57
CA GLU A 46 -4.98 -2.61 7.74
C GLU A 46 -4.09 -3.80 8.10
N VAL A 47 -3.99 -4.07 9.39
CA VAL A 47 -3.34 -5.27 9.91
C VAL A 47 -4.39 -6.34 10.16
N ARG A 48 -4.28 -7.46 9.46
CA ARG A 48 -5.16 -8.62 9.65
C ARG A 48 -4.47 -9.66 10.52
N VAL A 49 -5.17 -10.12 11.55
CA VAL A 49 -4.75 -11.21 12.45
C VAL A 49 -5.67 -12.43 12.24
N GLU A 50 -5.43 -13.51 12.99
CA GLU A 50 -6.11 -14.83 12.99
C GLU A 50 -7.56 -14.91 12.44
N GLY A 51 -7.93 -16.08 11.90
CA GLY A 51 -9.31 -16.42 11.51
C GLY A 51 -9.72 -16.02 10.08
N GLY A 52 -8.94 -15.16 9.42
CA GLY A 52 -9.11 -14.80 8.01
C GLY A 52 -7.80 -14.44 7.28
N CYS A 53 -6.76 -14.05 8.02
CA CYS A 53 -5.48 -13.61 7.46
C CYS A 53 -4.84 -14.63 6.50
N GLU A 54 -4.76 -15.91 6.88
CA GLU A 54 -4.18 -16.93 5.99
C GLU A 54 -5.01 -17.16 4.73
N ALA A 55 -6.33 -16.97 4.79
CA ALA A 55 -7.21 -17.09 3.62
C ALA A 55 -7.01 -15.92 2.63
N ASP A 56 -6.52 -14.78 3.11
CA ASP A 56 -6.13 -13.65 2.28
C ASP A 56 -4.72 -13.78 1.69
N CYS A 57 -3.94 -14.78 2.08
CA CYS A 57 -2.61 -15.04 1.51
C CYS A 57 -2.72 -15.70 0.12
N THR A 58 -3.26 -14.98 -0.85
CA THR A 58 -3.47 -15.43 -2.23
C THR A 58 -2.74 -14.56 -3.24
N SER A 59 -2.45 -15.10 -4.42
CA SER A 59 -1.71 -14.39 -5.48
C SER A 59 -2.38 -13.09 -5.92
N LEU A 60 -3.71 -13.00 -5.87
CA LEU A 60 -4.46 -11.78 -6.13
C LEU A 60 -4.11 -10.64 -5.17
N ARG A 61 -3.73 -10.97 -3.94
CA ARG A 61 -3.27 -10.03 -2.91
C ARG A 61 -1.78 -9.74 -2.99
N PHE A 62 -1.02 -10.43 -3.84
CA PHE A 62 0.43 -10.27 -3.99
C PHE A 62 0.85 -9.45 -5.20
N THR A 63 -0.11 -9.05 -6.05
CA THR A 63 0.20 -8.35 -7.31
C THR A 63 1.04 -7.10 -7.11
N ALA A 64 0.70 -6.23 -6.14
CA ALA A 64 1.47 -5.02 -5.88
C ALA A 64 2.90 -5.29 -5.37
N GLY A 65 3.13 -6.39 -4.64
CA GLY A 65 4.45 -6.77 -4.15
C GLY A 65 5.34 -7.41 -5.22
N CYS A 66 4.74 -7.95 -6.28
CA CYS A 66 5.43 -8.57 -7.41
C CYS A 66 5.54 -7.66 -8.64
N GLU A 67 4.72 -6.60 -8.71
CA GLU A 67 4.75 -5.60 -9.76
C GLU A 67 6.16 -4.98 -9.87
N GLY A 68 6.69 -4.92 -11.09
CA GLY A 68 8.05 -4.42 -11.36
C GLY A 68 9.21 -5.38 -11.02
N GLY A 69 8.96 -6.53 -10.40
CA GLY A 69 9.98 -7.56 -10.17
C GLY A 69 10.32 -8.38 -11.42
N CYS A 70 9.32 -8.60 -12.26
CA CYS A 70 9.40 -9.41 -13.47
C CYS A 70 9.22 -8.48 -14.68
N THR A 71 10.32 -8.18 -15.37
CA THR A 71 10.41 -7.11 -16.37
C THR A 71 10.66 -7.63 -17.79
N ALA A 72 10.45 -8.92 -18.04
CA ALA A 72 10.57 -9.43 -19.40
C ALA A 72 9.51 -8.73 -20.26
N THR A 73 9.93 -8.12 -21.36
CA THR A 73 9.03 -7.40 -22.26
C THR A 73 8.49 -8.35 -23.31
N ALA A 74 7.26 -8.11 -23.78
CA ALA A 74 6.73 -8.75 -24.96
C ALA A 74 7.75 -8.74 -26.11
N SER A 75 8.09 -9.91 -26.63
CA SER A 75 8.96 -10.05 -27.80
C SER A 75 8.16 -9.87 -29.09
N SER A 76 8.83 -9.84 -30.25
CA SER A 76 8.15 -9.82 -31.56
C SER A 76 7.22 -11.01 -31.80
N MET A 77 7.35 -12.09 -31.03
CA MET A 77 6.40 -13.21 -31.06
C MET A 77 5.02 -12.83 -30.51
N CYS A 78 4.94 -11.87 -29.59
CA CYS A 78 3.67 -11.40 -29.05
C CYS A 78 2.90 -10.58 -30.09
N THR A 79 3.56 -9.60 -30.71
CA THR A 79 2.92 -8.67 -31.64
C THR A 79 2.43 -9.33 -32.94
N ASN A 80 3.04 -10.43 -33.37
CA ASN A 80 2.67 -11.07 -34.64
C ASN A 80 1.44 -11.98 -34.55
N ASN A 81 1.06 -12.43 -33.36
CA ASN A 81 0.02 -13.45 -33.18
C ASN A 81 -1.37 -12.90 -32.85
N CYS A 82 -1.50 -11.61 -32.53
CA CYS A 82 -2.78 -11.05 -32.07
C CYS A 82 -3.63 -10.45 -33.18
N GLY A 83 -3.02 -10.25 -34.35
CA GLY A 83 -3.60 -10.67 -35.62
C GLY A 83 -4.85 -9.96 -36.15
N GLU A 84 -5.17 -10.34 -37.39
CA GLU A 84 -6.36 -9.92 -38.12
C GLU A 84 -7.65 -10.48 -37.51
N ALA A 85 -7.57 -11.58 -36.74
CA ALA A 85 -8.74 -12.21 -36.11
C ALA A 85 -9.35 -11.33 -35.01
N CYS A 86 -8.52 -10.75 -34.12
CA CYS A 86 -9.01 -9.79 -33.13
C CYS A 86 -9.62 -8.57 -33.82
N ILE A 87 -8.96 -8.04 -34.86
CA ILE A 87 -9.47 -6.88 -35.61
C ILE A 87 -10.80 -7.21 -36.33
N ALA A 88 -10.95 -8.43 -36.86
CA ALA A 88 -12.16 -8.86 -37.55
C ALA A 88 -13.36 -9.05 -36.60
N GLU A 89 -13.11 -9.46 -35.36
CA GLU A 89 -14.14 -9.66 -34.34
C GLU A 89 -14.36 -8.44 -33.44
N CYS A 90 -13.50 -7.42 -33.56
CA CYS A 90 -13.54 -6.23 -32.73
C CYS A 90 -14.76 -5.34 -33.01
N ASP A 91 -15.47 -5.01 -31.95
CA ASP A 91 -16.54 -4.03 -31.94
C ASP A 91 -16.04 -2.71 -31.31
N PRO A 92 -15.87 -1.62 -32.08
CA PRO A 92 -15.36 -0.36 -31.55
C PRO A 92 -16.30 0.29 -30.52
N SER A 93 -17.57 -0.13 -30.45
CA SER A 93 -18.51 0.36 -29.43
C SER A 93 -18.38 -0.36 -28.08
N LYS A 94 -17.59 -1.44 -28.01
CA LYS A 94 -17.40 -2.28 -26.83
C LYS A 94 -15.93 -2.48 -26.46
N LEU A 95 -15.07 -1.53 -26.81
CA LEU A 95 -13.65 -1.59 -26.45
C LEU A 95 -13.50 -1.55 -24.93
N ASP A 96 -13.20 -2.69 -24.33
CA ASP A 96 -12.78 -2.83 -22.94
C ASP A 96 -11.43 -3.53 -22.92
N CYS A 97 -10.36 -2.73 -22.87
CA CYS A 97 -8.99 -3.23 -22.91
C CYS A 97 -8.70 -4.22 -21.78
N ILE A 98 -9.25 -3.99 -20.58
CA ILE A 98 -8.98 -4.86 -19.44
C ILE A 98 -9.68 -6.19 -19.68
N GLN A 99 -10.99 -6.17 -19.94
CA GLN A 99 -11.74 -7.42 -20.12
C GLN A 99 -11.21 -8.25 -21.30
N GLY A 100 -10.95 -7.62 -22.44
CA GLY A 100 -10.40 -8.32 -23.62
C GLY A 100 -9.03 -8.95 -23.33
N CYS A 101 -8.14 -8.21 -22.66
CA CYS A 101 -6.84 -8.73 -22.26
C CYS A 101 -6.95 -9.91 -21.27
N HIS A 102 -7.91 -9.86 -20.34
CA HIS A 102 -8.17 -10.97 -19.42
C HIS A 102 -8.63 -12.24 -20.15
N ASP A 103 -9.59 -12.10 -21.07
CA ASP A 103 -10.14 -13.23 -21.82
C ASP A 103 -9.06 -13.93 -22.66
N GLU A 104 -8.13 -13.16 -23.23
CA GLU A 104 -6.99 -13.68 -24.01
C GLU A 104 -5.85 -14.23 -23.13
N CYS A 105 -5.68 -13.70 -21.92
CA CYS A 105 -4.56 -14.03 -21.04
C CYS A 105 -4.82 -15.27 -20.17
N GLU A 106 -6.00 -15.37 -19.55
CA GLU A 106 -6.22 -16.31 -18.46
C GLU A 106 -6.16 -17.78 -18.91
N GLN A 107 -6.82 -18.14 -20.01
CA GLN A 107 -6.89 -19.55 -20.42
C GLN A 107 -5.53 -20.13 -20.84
N PRO A 108 -4.74 -19.48 -21.71
CA PRO A 108 -3.39 -19.96 -22.04
C PRO A 108 -2.49 -20.06 -20.80
N PHE A 109 -2.53 -19.07 -19.91
CA PHE A 109 -1.76 -19.08 -18.66
C PHE A 109 -2.18 -20.26 -17.77
N ILE A 110 -3.48 -20.47 -17.56
CA ILE A 110 -3.99 -21.58 -16.74
C ILE A 110 -3.50 -22.91 -17.32
N ALA A 111 -3.60 -23.09 -18.63
CA ALA A 111 -3.16 -24.32 -19.29
C ALA A 111 -1.66 -24.57 -19.11
N ASP A 112 -0.83 -23.56 -19.31
CA ASP A 112 0.63 -23.69 -19.17
C ASP A 112 1.04 -23.87 -17.70
N CYS A 113 0.42 -23.15 -16.78
CA CYS A 113 0.61 -23.32 -15.35
C CYS A 113 0.21 -24.74 -14.90
N GLN A 114 -0.93 -25.27 -15.34
CA GLN A 114 -1.36 -26.62 -14.97
C GLN A 114 -0.41 -27.70 -15.52
N ALA A 115 0.18 -27.46 -16.69
CA ALA A 115 1.14 -28.37 -17.30
C ALA A 115 2.49 -28.40 -16.55
N ASN A 116 2.98 -27.24 -16.10
CA ASN A 116 4.31 -27.12 -15.49
C ASN A 116 4.30 -27.10 -13.95
N TYR A 117 3.18 -26.74 -13.33
CA TYR A 117 3.01 -26.53 -11.90
C TYR A 117 1.67 -27.08 -11.38
N PRO A 118 1.42 -28.41 -11.46
CA PRO A 118 0.12 -29.01 -11.19
C PRO A 118 -0.40 -28.84 -9.75
N ASP A 119 0.49 -28.56 -8.79
CA ASP A 119 0.14 -28.39 -7.37
C ASP A 119 -0.25 -26.93 -7.01
N ARG A 120 -0.23 -26.01 -7.97
CA ARG A 120 -0.55 -24.59 -7.79
C ARG A 120 -2.03 -24.29 -8.06
N ASP A 121 -2.55 -23.24 -7.45
CA ASP A 121 -3.83 -22.65 -7.85
C ASP A 121 -3.65 -21.76 -9.09
N CYS A 122 -3.50 -22.42 -10.25
CA CYS A 122 -3.25 -21.77 -11.53
C CYS A 122 -4.36 -20.80 -11.94
N VAL A 123 -5.59 -20.97 -11.45
CA VAL A 123 -6.70 -20.05 -11.77
C VAL A 123 -6.49 -18.72 -11.06
N THR A 124 -6.19 -18.76 -9.76
CA THR A 124 -5.93 -17.54 -8.98
C THR A 124 -4.63 -16.86 -9.42
N ASP A 125 -3.59 -17.66 -9.72
CA ASP A 125 -2.32 -17.17 -10.24
C ASP A 125 -2.45 -16.46 -11.58
N ALA A 126 -3.18 -17.08 -12.53
CA ALA A 126 -3.45 -16.47 -13.83
C ALA A 126 -4.19 -15.15 -13.67
N LYS A 127 -5.26 -15.13 -12.87
CA LYS A 127 -6.02 -13.90 -12.60
C LYS A 127 -5.13 -12.81 -12.02
N ALA A 128 -4.23 -13.15 -11.09
CA ALA A 128 -3.31 -12.19 -10.50
C ALA A 128 -2.32 -11.61 -11.53
N SER A 129 -1.65 -12.46 -12.30
CA SER A 129 -0.67 -12.03 -13.30
C SER A 129 -1.36 -11.24 -14.43
N CYS A 130 -2.41 -11.79 -15.01
CA CYS A 130 -3.19 -11.14 -16.06
C CYS A 130 -3.76 -9.80 -15.60
N THR A 131 -4.37 -9.71 -14.41
CA THR A 131 -4.90 -8.42 -13.88
C THR A 131 -3.81 -7.35 -13.83
N SER A 132 -2.66 -7.67 -13.25
CA SER A 132 -1.57 -6.70 -13.07
C SER A 132 -1.02 -6.23 -14.43
N ARG A 133 -0.77 -7.17 -15.34
CA ARG A 133 -0.18 -6.88 -16.67
C ARG A 133 -1.16 -6.17 -17.58
N CYS A 134 -2.41 -6.63 -17.64
CA CYS A 134 -3.46 -5.99 -18.43
C CYS A 134 -3.73 -4.57 -17.92
N ARG A 135 -3.79 -4.33 -16.60
CA ARG A 135 -3.91 -2.96 -16.06
C ARG A 135 -2.73 -2.07 -16.43
N SER A 136 -1.51 -2.61 -16.41
CA SER A 136 -0.30 -1.87 -16.77
C SER A 136 -0.30 -1.47 -18.24
N GLN A 137 -0.74 -2.35 -19.15
CA GLN A 137 -0.82 -2.04 -20.59
C GLN A 137 -2.03 -1.16 -20.93
N CYS A 138 -3.18 -1.38 -20.28
CA CYS A 138 -4.44 -0.68 -20.53
C CYS A 138 -4.60 0.62 -19.72
N GLN A 139 -3.52 1.24 -19.24
CA GLN A 139 -3.59 2.53 -18.54
C GLN A 139 -4.22 3.63 -19.41
N VAL A 140 -3.97 3.56 -20.72
CA VAL A 140 -4.61 4.41 -21.72
C VAL A 140 -5.59 3.55 -22.50
N GLN A 141 -6.87 3.92 -22.47
CA GLN A 141 -7.88 3.19 -23.22
C GLN A 141 -7.63 3.35 -24.73
N PRO A 142 -7.60 2.24 -25.49
CA PRO A 142 -7.38 2.27 -26.93
C PRO A 142 -8.54 2.97 -27.64
N SER A 143 -8.20 3.72 -28.69
CA SER A 143 -9.17 4.55 -29.43
C SER A 143 -9.83 3.82 -30.60
N ASN A 144 -9.26 2.71 -31.02
CA ASN A 144 -9.67 1.92 -32.16
C ASN A 144 -9.30 0.44 -31.95
N CYS A 145 -9.84 -0.42 -32.81
CA CYS A 145 -9.64 -1.87 -32.73
C CYS A 145 -8.19 -2.31 -32.89
N ILE A 146 -7.40 -1.62 -33.71
CA ILE A 146 -5.99 -1.98 -33.94
C ILE A 146 -5.21 -1.75 -32.64
N ASP A 147 -5.30 -0.54 -32.08
CA ASP A 147 -4.65 -0.20 -30.81
C ASP A 147 -5.13 -1.12 -29.68
N HIS A 148 -6.42 -1.48 -29.67
CA HIS A 148 -7.00 -2.36 -28.67
C HIS A 148 -6.41 -3.76 -28.73
N CYS A 149 -6.43 -4.39 -29.91
CA CYS A 149 -5.89 -5.71 -30.12
C CYS A 149 -4.39 -5.75 -29.80
N ASP A 150 -3.61 -4.77 -30.26
CA ASP A 150 -2.17 -4.71 -29.99
C ASP A 150 -1.87 -4.55 -28.49
N THR A 151 -2.63 -3.71 -27.79
CA THR A 151 -2.43 -3.45 -26.35
C THR A 151 -2.82 -4.66 -25.51
N CYS A 152 -3.99 -5.25 -25.75
CA CYS A 152 -4.49 -6.41 -25.00
C CYS A 152 -3.56 -7.61 -25.19
N CYS A 153 -3.21 -7.88 -26.43
CA CYS A 153 -2.22 -8.88 -26.80
C CYS A 153 -0.90 -8.73 -26.08
N THR A 154 -0.36 -7.51 -26.08
CA THR A 154 0.94 -7.22 -25.46
C THR A 154 0.85 -7.48 -23.96
N GLY A 155 -0.26 -7.14 -23.32
CA GLY A 155 -0.54 -7.44 -21.91
C GLY A 155 -0.58 -8.93 -21.62
N ALA A 156 -1.42 -9.66 -22.36
CA ALA A 156 -1.58 -11.10 -22.22
C ALA A 156 -0.28 -11.87 -22.46
N CYS A 157 0.45 -11.53 -23.52
CA CYS A 157 1.72 -12.18 -23.83
C CYS A 157 2.82 -11.83 -22.82
N THR A 158 2.86 -10.59 -22.32
CA THR A 158 3.79 -10.21 -21.25
C THR A 158 3.51 -11.01 -19.97
N ALA A 159 2.24 -11.26 -19.63
CA ALA A 159 1.88 -12.12 -18.51
C ALA A 159 2.41 -13.55 -18.70
N ASN A 160 2.17 -14.15 -19.87
CA ASN A 160 2.67 -15.50 -20.17
C ASN A 160 4.20 -15.60 -20.11
N ILE A 161 4.93 -14.63 -20.68
CA ILE A 161 6.40 -14.62 -20.66
C ILE A 161 6.95 -14.47 -19.24
N ASN A 162 6.25 -13.72 -18.37
CA ASN A 162 6.68 -13.52 -16.99
C ASN A 162 6.07 -14.55 -16.02
N MET A 163 5.32 -15.55 -16.49
CA MET A 163 4.59 -16.50 -15.66
C MET A 163 5.49 -17.11 -14.57
N ASP A 164 6.60 -17.76 -14.94
CA ASP A 164 7.48 -18.42 -13.98
C ASP A 164 8.02 -17.46 -12.90
N CYS A 165 8.32 -16.23 -13.31
CA CYS A 165 8.81 -15.20 -12.40
C CYS A 165 7.70 -14.71 -11.46
N ASP A 166 6.49 -14.48 -11.98
CA ASP A 166 5.33 -14.07 -11.20
C ASP A 166 4.95 -15.17 -10.20
N LEU A 167 4.89 -16.45 -10.63
CA LEU A 167 4.61 -17.61 -9.77
C LEU A 167 5.64 -17.76 -8.64
N ALA A 168 6.93 -17.61 -8.95
CA ALA A 168 7.99 -17.65 -7.95
C ALA A 168 7.86 -16.50 -6.94
N CYS A 169 7.49 -15.31 -7.40
CA CYS A 169 7.24 -14.17 -6.53
C CYS A 169 6.03 -14.41 -5.62
N TYR A 170 4.91 -14.90 -6.16
CA TYR A 170 3.72 -15.24 -5.39
C TYR A 170 4.01 -16.29 -4.34
N ALA A 171 4.72 -17.37 -4.68
CA ALA A 171 5.12 -18.40 -3.71
C ALA A 171 5.93 -17.82 -2.54
N LYS A 172 6.86 -16.88 -2.83
CA LYS A 172 7.67 -16.22 -1.80
C LYS A 172 6.81 -15.35 -0.88
N LEU A 173 5.90 -14.55 -1.44
CA LEU A 173 5.02 -13.68 -0.67
C LEU A 173 3.98 -14.47 0.11
N GLU A 174 3.47 -15.56 -0.45
CA GLU A 174 2.55 -16.49 0.22
C GLU A 174 3.16 -17.06 1.50
N GLY A 175 4.41 -17.55 1.41
CA GLY A 175 5.13 -18.05 2.57
C GLY A 175 5.33 -16.98 3.64
N GLY A 176 5.73 -15.76 3.23
CA GLY A 176 5.88 -14.63 4.15
C GLY A 176 4.55 -14.21 4.81
N CYS A 177 3.47 -14.16 4.03
CA CYS A 177 2.13 -13.81 4.49
C CYS A 177 1.63 -14.79 5.54
N LYS A 178 1.74 -16.10 5.28
CA LYS A 178 1.34 -17.14 6.24
C LYS A 178 2.12 -17.06 7.55
N VAL A 179 3.43 -16.81 7.47
CA VAL A 179 4.26 -16.62 8.68
C VAL A 179 3.80 -15.39 9.47
N GLN A 180 3.58 -14.25 8.82
CA GLN A 180 3.10 -13.04 9.50
C GLN A 180 1.70 -13.20 10.10
N CYS A 181 0.81 -13.93 9.42
CA CYS A 181 -0.53 -14.23 9.92
C CYS A 181 -0.51 -15.09 11.20
N GLN A 182 0.55 -15.86 11.42
CA GLN A 182 0.76 -16.66 12.64
C GLN A 182 1.44 -15.87 13.76
N GLU A 183 2.00 -14.69 13.45
CA GLU A 183 2.58 -13.81 14.45
C GLU A 183 1.47 -12.95 15.11
N PRO A 184 1.62 -12.59 16.40
CA PRO A 184 0.66 -11.71 17.09
C PRO A 184 0.50 -10.34 16.44
N THR A 185 1.48 -9.92 15.64
CA THR A 185 1.46 -8.66 14.89
C THR A 185 0.60 -8.72 13.63
N GLY A 186 0.26 -9.90 13.12
CA GLY A 186 -0.51 -10.08 11.89
C GLY A 186 0.25 -9.69 10.61
N ALA A 187 -0.44 -9.79 9.49
CA ALA A 187 0.05 -9.35 8.18
C ALA A 187 -0.55 -7.99 7.81
N LEU A 188 0.27 -7.13 7.20
CA LEU A 188 -0.15 -5.81 6.73
C LEU A 188 -0.69 -5.88 5.31
N PHE A 189 -1.90 -5.37 5.09
CA PHE A 189 -2.53 -5.24 3.79
C PHE A 189 -2.86 -3.78 3.51
N CYS A 190 -2.49 -3.26 2.35
CA CYS A 190 -2.83 -1.90 1.91
C CYS A 190 -3.61 -1.96 0.61
N ASN A 191 -4.80 -1.35 0.59
CA ASN A 191 -5.76 -1.47 -0.50
C ASN A 191 -5.91 -2.92 -0.94
N ASP A 192 -6.09 -3.81 0.06
CA ASP A 192 -6.41 -5.19 -0.24
C ASP A 192 -5.25 -5.90 -0.97
N GLN A 193 -4.01 -5.45 -0.74
CA GLN A 193 -2.76 -6.04 -1.23
C GLN A 193 -1.78 -6.22 -0.06
N TYR A 194 -1.17 -7.39 0.03
CA TYR A 194 -0.20 -7.72 1.06
C TYR A 194 1.10 -6.92 0.91
N VAL A 195 1.56 -6.37 2.02
CA VAL A 195 2.85 -5.70 2.15
C VAL A 195 3.83 -6.70 2.73
N GLY A 196 4.78 -7.16 1.91
CA GLY A 196 5.85 -8.08 2.32
C GLY A 196 6.90 -7.42 3.23
N ALA A 197 6.47 -6.92 4.39
CA ALA A 197 7.31 -6.25 5.37
C ALA A 197 8.28 -7.25 6.04
N SER A 198 9.53 -6.86 6.27
CA SER A 198 10.45 -7.68 7.07
C SER A 198 10.21 -7.51 8.58
N ASP A 199 9.63 -6.37 8.95
CA ASP A 199 9.20 -6.03 10.30
C ASP A 199 7.94 -5.17 10.17
N VAL A 200 6.79 -5.79 10.44
CA VAL A 200 5.47 -5.16 10.31
C VAL A 200 5.36 -3.91 11.18
N LYS A 201 5.87 -3.95 12.42
CA LYS A 201 5.79 -2.82 13.36
C LYS A 201 6.66 -1.65 12.90
N SER A 202 7.88 -1.92 12.46
CA SER A 202 8.77 -0.89 11.91
C SER A 202 8.21 -0.29 10.62
N CYS A 203 7.59 -1.12 9.76
CA CYS A 203 6.90 -0.66 8.57
C CYS A 203 5.74 0.29 8.93
N ILE A 204 4.83 -0.11 9.83
CA ILE A 204 3.70 0.70 10.28
C ILE A 204 4.17 2.04 10.85
N ASN A 205 5.16 2.04 11.74
CA ASN A 205 5.71 3.27 12.32
C ASN A 205 6.25 4.23 11.25
N ALA A 206 6.91 3.69 10.23
CA ALA A 206 7.44 4.50 9.13
C ALA A 206 6.34 5.04 8.21
N LEU A 207 5.25 4.31 8.01
CA LEU A 207 4.08 4.80 7.26
C LEU A 207 3.35 5.91 8.02
N ILE A 208 3.15 5.74 9.34
CA ILE A 208 2.55 6.76 10.21
C ILE A 208 3.40 8.03 10.24
N ALA A 209 4.74 7.90 10.31
CA ALA A 209 5.64 9.05 10.26
C ALA A 209 5.53 9.85 8.95
N GLN A 210 5.06 9.22 7.88
CA GLN A 210 4.79 9.85 6.58
C GLN A 210 3.34 10.35 6.44
N GLY A 211 2.53 10.24 7.50
CA GLY A 211 1.15 10.71 7.53
C GLY A 211 0.11 9.73 6.96
N LEU A 212 0.48 8.47 6.72
CA LEU A 212 -0.47 7.44 6.30
C LEU A 212 -1.20 6.85 7.51
N GLN A 213 -2.49 6.56 7.32
CA GLN A 213 -3.32 5.90 8.33
C GLN A 213 -3.26 4.38 8.15
N VAL A 214 -3.00 3.67 9.24
CA VAL A 214 -3.02 2.21 9.29
C VAL A 214 -4.03 1.80 10.36
N ASP A 215 -5.06 1.07 9.95
CA ASP A 215 -6.02 0.45 10.87
C ASP A 215 -5.44 -0.86 11.41
N VAL A 216 -5.78 -1.20 12.64
CA VAL A 216 -5.38 -2.46 13.26
C VAL A 216 -6.67 -3.18 13.63
N SER A 217 -7.15 -4.00 12.70
CA SER A 217 -8.33 -4.84 12.87
C SER A 217 -7.95 -6.11 13.65
N ALA A 218 -7.58 -5.95 14.92
CA ALA A 218 -7.37 -7.05 15.85
C ALA A 218 -8.73 -7.64 16.28
N GLN A 219 -9.28 -8.58 15.50
CA GLN A 219 -10.54 -9.27 15.85
C GLN A 219 -10.39 -10.37 16.92
N ALA A 220 -9.24 -10.46 17.59
CA ALA A 220 -9.07 -11.32 18.76
C ALA A 220 -9.70 -10.67 20.00
N GLN A 221 -10.99 -10.91 20.25
CA GLN A 221 -11.75 -10.65 21.50
C GLN A 221 -11.15 -9.56 22.41
N GLY A 222 -11.19 -8.33 21.92
CA GLY A 222 -10.59 -7.17 22.58
C GLY A 222 -10.30 -6.12 21.53
N GLU A 223 -11.35 -5.42 21.09
CA GLU A 223 -11.25 -4.32 20.15
C GLU A 223 -10.25 -3.26 20.68
N CYS A 224 -9.01 -3.29 20.22
CA CYS A 224 -8.11 -2.15 20.29
C CYS A 224 -7.88 -1.70 18.85
N THR A 225 -8.74 -0.78 18.41
CA THR A 225 -8.48 0.06 17.25
C THR A 225 -7.32 0.98 17.63
N ILE A 226 -6.13 0.79 17.04
CA ILE A 226 -5.00 1.70 17.25
C ILE A 226 -5.23 2.93 16.35
N THR A 227 -6.06 3.86 16.81
CA THR A 227 -6.14 5.22 16.26
C THR A 227 -5.17 6.12 17.04
N LEU A 228 -4.02 6.48 16.46
CA LEU A 228 -3.09 7.40 17.13
C LEU A 228 -3.42 8.88 16.84
N GLY A 229 -4.57 9.29 17.39
CA GLY A 229 -4.75 10.54 18.12
C GLY A 229 -4.95 10.34 19.64
N GLY A 230 -5.01 9.08 20.09
CA GLY A 230 -5.22 8.68 21.48
C GLY A 230 -5.77 7.26 21.52
N ALA A 231 -5.04 6.32 22.13
CA ALA A 231 -5.53 4.97 22.33
C ALA A 231 -6.41 4.93 23.58
N ASP A 232 -7.74 4.92 23.42
CA ASP A 232 -8.68 4.54 24.47
C ASP A 232 -8.88 3.02 24.44
N CYS A 233 -7.89 2.27 24.95
CA CYS A 233 -8.08 0.84 25.21
C CYS A 233 -8.72 0.68 26.60
N ALA A 234 -10.05 0.65 26.65
CA ALA A 234 -10.83 0.30 27.85
C ALA A 234 -11.16 -1.20 27.88
N GLY A 235 -10.13 -2.05 27.98
CA GLY A 235 -10.29 -3.50 28.21
C GLY A 235 -10.01 -3.84 29.66
N SER A 236 -11.03 -4.17 30.44
CA SER A 236 -10.89 -4.68 31.82
C SER A 236 -10.39 -6.13 31.79
N GLY A 237 -9.08 -6.32 31.73
CA GLY A 237 -8.44 -7.62 31.83
C GLY A 237 -7.01 -7.46 32.32
N GLU A 238 -6.72 -7.97 33.51
CA GLU A 238 -5.40 -7.93 34.12
C GLU A 238 -4.42 -8.81 33.33
N ALA A 239 -3.71 -8.22 32.37
CA ALA A 239 -2.53 -8.80 31.76
C ALA A 239 -1.37 -7.79 31.87
N SER A 240 -0.47 -8.13 32.78
CA SER A 240 0.73 -7.40 33.14
C SER A 240 1.66 -7.16 31.95
N GLY A 241 1.95 -5.89 31.68
CA GLY A 241 3.31 -5.44 31.35
C GLY A 241 3.56 -4.86 29.96
N PHE A 242 2.99 -3.70 29.62
CA PHE A 242 3.70 -2.67 28.84
C PHE A 242 3.17 -1.29 29.26
N GLY A 243 3.90 -0.62 30.15
CA GLY A 243 3.57 0.72 30.60
C GLY A 243 4.07 1.77 29.61
N CYS A 244 3.17 2.45 28.92
CA CYS A 244 3.42 3.77 28.36
C CYS A 244 2.60 4.78 29.15
N SER A 245 3.26 5.41 30.13
CA SER A 245 2.77 6.62 30.80
C SER A 245 3.10 7.82 29.91
N ALA A 246 2.10 8.43 29.29
CA ALA A 246 2.21 9.79 28.76
C ALA A 246 1.05 10.63 29.31
N SER A 247 1.37 11.50 30.27
CA SER A 247 0.48 12.54 30.79
C SER A 247 0.30 13.63 29.73
N PRO A 248 -0.91 14.19 29.52
CA PRO A 248 -1.10 15.30 28.59
C PRO A 248 -0.62 16.60 29.25
N ASN A 249 0.06 17.46 28.49
CA ASN A 249 0.03 18.88 28.79
C ASN A 249 -0.10 19.69 27.50
N GLN A 250 -1.15 20.50 27.49
CA GLN A 250 -1.53 21.36 26.38
C GLN A 250 -0.63 22.61 26.33
N THR A 251 -0.13 22.85 25.12
CA THR A 251 -0.21 24.09 24.33
C THR A 251 0.12 25.46 24.97
N GLU A 252 0.95 26.20 24.20
CA GLU A 252 1.08 27.67 24.04
C GLU A 252 2.24 28.41 24.73
N SER A 253 3.22 28.75 23.89
CA SER A 253 4.24 29.82 23.95
C SER A 253 3.64 31.25 23.99
N PRO A 254 4.43 32.35 24.03
CA PRO A 254 5.79 32.59 24.55
C PRO A 254 5.83 33.82 25.51
N PHE A 255 7.04 34.10 26.04
CA PHE A 255 7.46 35.27 26.82
C PHE A 255 7.32 35.21 28.33
N ALA A 256 8.40 35.71 28.93
CA ALA A 256 8.90 35.40 30.24
C ALA A 256 8.56 36.52 31.24
N VAL A 257 8.23 36.08 32.45
CA VAL A 257 8.67 36.65 33.74
C VAL A 257 8.23 38.09 34.02
N THR A 258 7.19 38.23 34.83
CA THR A 258 7.27 39.05 36.06
C THR A 258 6.11 38.74 37.00
N GLY A 259 6.47 38.38 38.23
CA GLY A 259 5.71 38.83 39.40
C GLY A 259 4.82 37.82 40.11
N ILE A 260 5.15 37.64 41.41
CA ILE A 260 4.22 37.61 42.54
C ILE A 260 3.36 36.33 42.65
N ALA A 261 3.13 35.69 43.79
CA ALA A 261 3.70 35.62 45.12
C ALA A 261 2.89 34.53 45.85
N LEU A 262 3.43 34.02 46.96
CA LEU A 262 2.71 33.62 48.17
C LEU A 262 1.57 32.59 48.06
N GLY A 263 1.84 31.41 48.61
CA GLY A 263 0.80 30.45 49.00
C GLY A 263 1.36 29.38 49.92
N LEU A 264 1.43 29.71 51.22
CA LEU A 264 1.84 28.85 52.32
C LEU A 264 0.88 27.67 52.54
N ALA A 265 1.40 26.72 53.32
CA ALA A 265 0.74 25.67 54.09
C ALA A 265 0.50 24.34 53.36
N ALA A 266 0.69 23.17 53.96
CA ALA A 266 1.41 22.65 55.12
C ALA A 266 0.88 21.21 55.27
N MET A 267 1.75 20.26 55.65
CA MET A 267 1.44 19.06 56.48
C MET A 267 0.34 18.10 55.95
N GLY A 268 0.53 16.79 55.84
CA GLY A 268 1.56 15.87 56.30
C GLY A 268 0.99 14.44 56.25
N ILE A 269 1.87 13.45 56.53
CA ILE A 269 1.62 12.21 57.32
C ILE A 269 0.50 11.27 56.78
N SER A 270 0.66 9.97 56.57
CA SER A 270 1.72 8.98 56.76
C SER A 270 1.30 7.66 56.12
N ALA A 271 2.29 6.82 55.86
CA ALA A 271 2.12 5.39 55.62
C ALA A 271 1.53 4.64 56.84
N ALA A 272 0.58 3.73 56.60
CA ALA A 272 0.39 2.49 57.35
C ALA A 272 -0.58 1.58 56.54
N ARG A 273 -0.25 0.37 56.07
CA ARG A 273 0.19 -0.89 56.71
C ARG A 273 -0.95 -1.94 56.65
N ARG A 274 -0.75 -2.96 55.81
CA ARG A 274 -1.17 -4.37 55.87
C ARG A 274 -2.49 -4.77 56.58
N ARG A 275 -3.30 -5.55 55.86
CA ARG A 275 -3.86 -6.87 56.27
C ARG A 275 -4.55 -7.49 55.04
N ASN A 276 -4.03 -8.50 54.36
CA ASN A 276 -4.02 -9.93 54.70
C ASN A 276 -5.41 -10.47 55.10
N ARG A 277 -6.05 -11.22 54.21
CA ARG A 277 -7.12 -12.17 54.57
C ARG A 277 -6.97 -13.44 53.73
N LYS A 278 -6.59 -14.51 54.42
CA LYS A 278 -6.67 -15.91 53.97
C LYS A 278 -8.11 -16.42 54.09
N ASN A 279 -8.45 -17.32 53.18
CA ASN A 279 -9.25 -18.55 53.32
C ASN A 279 -10.62 -18.47 54.00
N GLY A 280 -11.65 -18.69 53.18
CA GLY A 280 -12.82 -19.51 53.50
C GLY A 280 -12.95 -20.56 52.40
#